data_AF-A0A972VBB9-F1
#
_entry.id   AF-A0A972VBB9-F1
#
_cell.length_a   1.000
_cell.length_b   1.000
_cell.length_c   1.000
_cell.angle_alpha   90.00
_cell.angle_beta   90.00
_cell.angle_gamma   90.00
#
_symmetry.space_group_name_H-M   'P 1'
#
loop_
_entity.id
_entity.type
_entity.pdbx_description
1 polymer ?
#
loop_
_entity_poly.entity_id
_entity_poly.type
_entity_poly.pdbx_seq_one_letter_code
_entity_poly.pdbx_strand_id
1 'polypeptide(L)' 'MTTLVVGASGATGQLLITPLLNRGHQVKVIVHTPDELPAVVKNHENLSVLHNRATS' A
#
# COMPACT_ATOMS: atom_id res chain seq x y z
N MET A 1 -13.00 -7.74 -5.23
CA MET A 1 -13.19 -6.40 -4.60
C MET A 1 -11.83 -5.91 -4.15
N THR A 2 -11.51 -4.63 -4.35
CA THR A 2 -10.19 -4.06 -4.05
C THR A 2 -10.30 -3.12 -2.86
N THR A 3 -9.45 -3.30 -1.85
CA THR A 3 -9.37 -2.41 -0.69
C THR A 3 -8.41 -1.27 -0.96
N LEU A 4 -8.88 -0.03 -0.85
CA LEU A 4 -8.05 1.17 -0.96
C LEU A 4 -7.54 1.58 0.42
N VAL A 5 -6.22 1.76 0.57
CA VAL A 5 -5.60 2.27 1.79
C VAL A 5 -4.88 3.57 1.48
N VAL A 6 -5.29 4.65 2.14
CA VAL A 6 -4.63 5.96 2.09
C VAL A 6 -3.69 6.07 3.29
N GLY A 7 -2.51 6.65 3.10
CA GLY A 7 -1.52 6.76 4.17
C GLY A 7 -0.84 5.43 4.50
N ALA A 8 -0.68 4.56 3.50
CA ALA A 8 -0.06 3.24 3.67
C ALA A 8 1.41 3.29 4.10
N SER A 9 2.08 4.45 4.00
CA SER A 9 3.42 4.66 4.55
C SER A 9 3.44 4.94 6.06
N GLY A 10 2.30 5.28 6.68
CA GLY A 10 2.20 5.44 8.13
C GLY A 10 2.11 4.11 8.87
N ALA A 11 2.39 4.11 10.18
CA ALA A 11 2.43 2.90 11.01
C ALA A 11 1.15 2.05 10.89
N THR A 12 -0.02 2.68 11.00
CA THR A 12 -1.31 1.98 10.88
C THR A 12 -1.53 1.41 9.48
N GLY A 13 -1.17 2.17 8.45
CA GLY A 13 -1.30 1.74 7.06
C GLY A 13 -0.46 0.49 6.78
N GLN A 14 0.79 0.47 7.23
CA GLN A 14 1.70 -0.67 7.07
C GLN A 14 1.20 -1.93 7.81
N LEU A 15 0.67 -1.76 9.02
CA LEU A 15 0.08 -2.85 9.80
C LEU A 15 -1.22 -3.39 9.19
N LEU A 16 -1.97 -2.57 8.46
CA LEU A 16 -3.20 -2.97 7.79
C LEU A 16 -2.94 -3.72 6.47
N ILE A 17 -2.01 -3.25 5.64
CA ILE A 17 -1.79 -3.84 4.30
C ILE A 17 -1.24 -5.26 4.37
N THR A 18 -0.37 -5.55 5.34
CA THR A 18 0.29 -6.86 5.47
C THR A 18 -0.71 -8.02 5.66
N PRO A 19 -1.62 -7.99 6.66
CA PRO A 19 -2.60 -9.06 6.82
C PRO A 19 -3.63 -9.11 5.68
N LEU A 20 -3.94 -7.99 5.02
CA LEU A 20 -4.83 -8.00 3.85
C LEU A 20 -4.21 -8.76 2.68
N LEU A 21 -2.95 -8.46 2.37
CA LEU A 21 -2.20 -9.13 1.29
C LEU A 21 -2.01 -10.62 1.59
N ASN A 22 -1.62 -10.97 2.83
CA ASN A 22 -1.44 -12.37 3.25
C ASN A 22 -2.73 -13.21 3.19
N ARG A 23 -3.91 -12.57 3.23
CA ARG A 23 -5.21 -13.24 3.06
C ARG A 23 -5.67 -13.28 1.60
N GLY A 24 -4.84 -12.86 0.65
CA GLY A 24 -5.15 -12.86 -0.77
C GLY A 24 -6.05 -11.71 -1.21
N HIS A 25 -6.25 -10.68 -0.38
CA HIS A 25 -7.02 -9.50 -0.80
C HIS A 25 -6.21 -8.65 -1.78
N GLN A 26 -6.89 -8.14 -2.81
CA GLN A 26 -6.33 -7.09 -3.67
C GLN A 26 -6.32 -5.77 -2.91
N VAL A 27 -5.14 -5.16 -2.79
CA VAL A 27 -4.94 -3.91 -2.07
C VAL A 27 -4.37 -2.86 -3.01
N LYS A 28 -4.99 -1.70 -3.01
CA LYS A 28 -4.48 -0.51 -3.69
C LYS A 28 -4.06 0.50 -2.64
N VAL A 29 -2.86 1.04 -2.72
CA VAL A 29 -2.35 2.03 -1.76
C VAL A 29 -2.10 3.36 -2.43
N ILE A 30 -2.36 4.46 -1.73
CA ILE A 30 -1.92 5.80 -2.12
C ILE A 30 -0.83 6.24 -1.16
N VAL A 31 0.36 6.50 -1.69
CA VAL A 31 1.54 6.95 -0.94
C VAL A 31 2.18 8.13 -1.63
N HIS A 32 2.88 8.97 -0.86
CA HIS A 32 3.67 10.06 -1.43
C HIS A 32 4.99 9.51 -1.99
N THR A 33 5.70 8.72 -1.16
CA THR A 33 6.96 8.06 -1.53
C THR A 33 6.77 6.53 -1.45
N PRO A 34 6.79 5.79 -2.57
CA PRO A 34 6.69 4.32 -2.56
C PRO A 34 7.81 3.66 -1.77
N ASP A 35 8.97 4.31 -1.70
CA ASP A 35 10.14 3.78 -1.00
C ASP A 35 9.92 3.61 0.50
N GLU A 36 8.96 4.33 1.09
CA GLU A 36 8.57 4.20 2.49
C GLU A 36 7.80 2.91 2.78
N LEU A 37 7.30 2.20 1.75
CA LEU A 37 6.65 0.91 1.95
C LEU A 37 7.67 -0.20 2.28
N PRO A 38 7.35 -1.13 3.19
CA PRO A 38 8.21 -2.28 3.46
C PRO A 38 8.50 -3.12 2.21
N ALA A 39 9.74 -3.60 2.05
CA ALA A 39 10.12 -4.44 0.91
C ALA A 39 9.27 -5.72 0.79
N VAL A 40 8.86 -6.28 1.94
CA VAL A 40 8.01 -7.48 2.01
C VAL A 40 6.65 -7.30 1.34
N VAL A 41 6.10 -6.08 1.29
CA VAL A 41 4.82 -5.81 0.63
C VAL A 41 4.98 -5.27 -0.79
N LYS A 42 6.07 -4.54 -1.08
CA LYS A 42 6.30 -3.89 -2.39
C LYS A 42 6.21 -4.84 -3.59
N ASN A 43 6.66 -6.08 -3.42
CA ASN A 43 6.70 -7.08 -4.48
C ASN A 43 5.53 -8.07 -4.43
N HIS A 44 4.52 -7.82 -3.59
CA HIS A 44 3.37 -8.71 -3.46
C HIS A 44 2.46 -8.57 -4.70
N GLU A 45 2.09 -9.68 -5.34
CA GLU A 45 1.29 -9.70 -6.57
C GLU A 45 -0.06 -8.97 -6.46
N ASN A 46 -0.67 -9.04 -5.28
CA ASN A 46 -1.96 -8.40 -4.98
C ASN A 46 -1.86 -6.92 -4.55
N LEU A 47 -0.67 -6.30 -4.59
CA LEU A 47 -0.48 -4.89 -4.25
C LEU A 47 -0.38 -4.02 -5.51
N SER A 48 -1.13 -2.92 -5.52
CA SER A 48 -0.98 -1.84 -6.51
C SER A 48 -0.70 -0.51 -5.81
N VAL A 49 0.35 0.20 -6.24
CA VAL A 49 0.77 1.47 -5.64
C VAL A 49 0.39 2.63 -6.56
N LEU A 50 -0.32 3.62 -6.02
CA LEU A 50 -0.60 4.90 -6.65
C LEU A 50 0.24 5.99 -5.99
N HIS A 51 0.94 6.77 -6.81
CA HIS A 51 1.78 7.86 -6.31
C HIS A 51 0.96 9.14 -6.23
N ASN A 52 0.87 9.73 -5.04
CA ASN A 52 0.29 11.06 -4.90
C ASN A 52 1.34 12.13 -5.23
N ARG A 53 1.40 12.54 -6.50
CA ARG A 53 2.14 13.73 -6.91
C ARG A 53 1.21 14.94 -6.76
N ALA A 54 1.42 15.73 -5.71
CA ALA A 54 0.89 17.09 -5.69
C ALA A 54 1.70 17.91 -6.71
N THR A 55 1.14 18.16 -7.88
CA THR A 55 1.65 19.19 -8.79
C THR A 55 1.21 20.53 -8.24
N SER A 56 2.16 21.29 -7.67
CA SER A 56 2.01 22.71 -7.34
C SER A 56 2.02 23.56 -8.59
#